data_AF-A0A401I5A7-F1
#
_entry.id   AF-A0A401I5A7-F1
#
_cell.length_a   1.000
_cell.length_b   1.000
_cell.length_c   1.000
_cell.angle_alpha   90.00
_cell.angle_beta   90.00
_cell.angle_gamma   90.00
#
_symmetry.space_group_name_H-M   'P 1'
#
loop_
_entity.id
_entity.type
_entity.pdbx_description
1 polymer ?
#
loop_
_entity_poly.entity_id
_entity_poly.type
_entity_poly.pdbx_seq_one_letter_code
_entity_poly.pdbx_strand_id
1 'polypeptide(L)'
;MKWEEITDLHPSRFVLVEAIKASSSNRIRKIEEMAVIQDYDNPNEAWSGYKELHKLHPHRELYIFHTSRKDVEVVEEFFKVL
;
A
#
# COMPACT_ATOMS: atom_id res chain seq x y z
N MET A 1 -6.16 3.55 9.90
CA MET A 1 -6.42 4.92 9.41
C MET A 1 -7.07 4.83 8.04
N LYS A 2 -7.91 5.81 7.69
CA LYS A 2 -8.39 6.03 6.32
C LYS A 2 -7.30 6.68 5.46
N TRP A 3 -7.40 6.56 4.14
CA TRP A 3 -6.41 7.13 3.22
C TRP A 3 -6.28 8.64 3.34
N GLU A 4 -7.41 9.35 3.47
CA GLU A 4 -7.46 10.81 3.64
C GLU A 4 -6.65 11.30 4.86
N GLU A 5 -6.74 10.58 5.98
CA GLU A 5 -5.95 10.91 7.18
C GLU A 5 -4.44 10.75 6.93
N ILE A 6 -4.05 9.75 6.13
CA ILE A 6 -2.65 9.50 5.79
C ILE A 6 -2.11 10.59 4.86
N THR A 7 -2.92 11.06 3.91
CA THR A 7 -2.52 12.14 3.00
C THR A 7 -2.31 13.46 3.72
N ASP A 8 -3.06 13.72 4.79
CA ASP A 8 -2.89 14.91 5.63
C ASP A 8 -1.64 14.84 6.52
N LEU A 9 -1.33 13.65 7.05
CA LEU A 9 -0.19 13.45 7.96
C LEU A 9 1.15 13.28 7.22
N HIS A 10 1.13 12.77 5.99
CA HIS A 10 2.33 12.51 5.18
C HIS A 10 2.22 13.16 3.78
N PRO A 11 2.12 14.49 3.68
CA PRO A 11 1.94 15.17 2.40
C PRO A 11 3.15 14.99 1.47
N SER A 12 2.90 14.65 0.21
CA SER A 12 3.92 14.47 -0.84
C SER A 12 5.00 13.43 -0.50
N ARG A 13 4.59 12.26 -0.01
CA ARG A 13 5.46 11.15 0.37
C ARG A 13 5.07 9.87 -0.34
N PHE A 14 6.03 8.95 -0.46
CA PHE A 14 5.73 7.54 -0.66
C PHE A 14 5.50 6.89 0.70
N VAL A 15 4.39 6.18 0.87
CA VAL A 15 4.05 5.48 2.11
C VAL A 15 3.98 3.97 1.84
N LEU A 16 4.71 3.20 2.64
CA LEU A 16 4.53 1.75 2.76
C LEU A 16 3.45 1.51 3.81
N VAL A 17 2.37 0.88 3.39
CA VAL A 17 1.21 0.59 4.23
C VAL A 17 0.93 -0.90 4.31
N GLU A 18 0.39 -1.34 5.43
CA GLU A 18 -0.25 -2.63 5.57
C GLU A 18 -1.77 -2.44 5.51
N ALA A 19 -2.45 -3.23 4.67
CA ALA A 19 -3.90 -3.30 4.67
C ALA A 19 -4.37 -4.04 5.93
N ILE A 20 -5.12 -3.35 6.78
CA ILE A 20 -5.72 -3.91 8.00
C ILE A 20 -7.12 -4.43 7.70
N LYS A 21 -7.85 -3.72 6.83
CA LYS A 21 -9.18 -4.13 6.36
C LYS A 21 -9.30 -3.77 4.89
N ALA A 22 -9.68 -4.74 4.08
CA ALA A 22 -9.90 -4.54 2.66
C ALA A 22 -10.95 -5.52 2.11
N SER A 23 -11.67 -5.07 1.08
CA SER A 23 -12.68 -5.85 0.36
C SER A 23 -12.29 -5.97 -1.11
N SER A 24 -12.65 -7.08 -1.75
CA SER A 24 -12.38 -7.31 -3.17
C SER A 24 -13.70 -7.44 -3.92
N SER A 25 -13.87 -6.68 -4.99
CA SER A 25 -15.03 -6.75 -5.88
C SER A 25 -14.61 -6.39 -7.29
N ASN A 26 -15.09 -7.13 -8.30
CA ASN A 26 -14.76 -6.88 -9.71
C ASN A 26 -13.24 -6.76 -9.99
N ARG A 27 -12.41 -7.57 -9.30
CA ARG A 27 -10.93 -7.53 -9.35
C ARG A 27 -10.31 -6.22 -8.84
N ILE A 28 -11.09 -5.40 -8.14
CA ILE A 28 -10.60 -4.22 -7.46
C ILE A 28 -10.53 -4.56 -5.98
N ARG A 29 -9.32 -4.48 -5.45
CA ARG A 29 -9.04 -4.51 -4.01
C ARG A 29 -9.18 -3.11 -3.47
N LYS A 30 -10.22 -2.89 -2.67
CA LYS A 30 -10.48 -1.64 -1.95
C LYS A 30 -9.91 -1.75 -0.55
N ILE A 31 -8.96 -0.88 -0.22
CA ILE A 31 -8.37 -0.81 1.12
C ILE A 31 -9.20 0.15 1.98
N GLU A 32 -9.88 -0.40 2.99
CA GLU A 32 -10.80 0.35 3.85
C GLU A 32 -10.09 0.95 5.06
N GLU A 33 -9.12 0.22 5.62
CA GLU A 33 -8.27 0.66 6.72
C GLU A 33 -6.86 0.14 6.54
N MET A 34 -5.90 1.01 6.82
CA MET A 34 -4.49 0.69 6.70
C MET A 34 -3.66 1.28 7.83
N ALA A 35 -2.47 0.71 8.03
CA ALA A 35 -1.46 1.21 8.94
C ALA A 35 -0.23 1.67 8.13
N VAL A 36 0.25 2.89 8.39
CA VAL A 36 1.51 3.36 7.82
C VAL A 36 2.64 2.68 8.57
N ILE A 37 3.52 1.99 7.83
CA ILE A 37 4.71 1.36 8.40
C ILE A 37 5.89 2.33 8.35
N GLN A 38 6.07 2.99 7.20
CA GLN A 38 7.16 3.94 6.94
C GLN A 38 6.80 4.86 5.78
N ASP A 39 7.30 6.08 5.82
CA ASP A 39 7.28 7.03 4.69
C ASP A 39 8.70 7.27 4.11
N TYR A 40 8.74 7.64 2.84
CA TYR A 40 9.96 7.83 2.06
C TYR A 40 9.83 9.02 1.10
N ASP A 41 10.98 9.60 0.74
CA ASP A 41 11.05 10.72 -0.22
C ASP A 41 11.04 10.25 -1.69
N ASN A 42 11.49 9.03 -1.96
CA ASN A 42 11.64 8.54 -3.32
C ASN A 42 11.16 7.09 -3.48
N PRO A 43 10.75 6.69 -4.69
CA PRO A 43 10.17 5.37 -4.91
C PRO A 43 11.19 4.23 -4.73
N ASN A 44 12.48 4.48 -4.94
CA ASN A 44 13.51 3.43 -4.83
C ASN A 44 13.68 2.98 -3.37
N GLU A 45 13.68 3.92 -2.43
CA GLU A 45 13.70 3.62 -1.00
C GLU A 45 12.42 2.90 -0.56
N ALA A 46 11.26 3.37 -1.01
CA ALA A 46 9.98 2.72 -0.70
C ALA A 46 9.94 1.26 -1.17
N TRP A 47 10.40 0.99 -2.40
CA TRP A 47 10.50 -0.37 -2.94
C TRP A 47 11.54 -1.23 -2.22
N SER A 48 12.64 -0.64 -1.76
CA SER A 48 13.65 -1.35 -0.98
C SER A 48 13.09 -1.78 0.37
N GLY A 49 12.44 -0.86 1.10
CA GLY A 49 11.78 -1.16 2.37
C GLY A 49 10.65 -2.19 2.24
N TYR A 50 9.85 -2.10 1.18
CA TYR A 50 8.85 -3.13 0.86
C TYR A 50 9.48 -4.52 0.68
N LYS A 51 10.56 -4.64 -0.11
CA LYS A 51 11.21 -5.92 -0.39
C LYS A 51 11.79 -6.54 0.88
N GLU A 52 12.42 -5.74 1.73
CA GLU A 52 12.95 -6.20 3.02
C GLU A 52 11.84 -6.71 3.92
N LEU A 53 10.76 -5.94 4.05
CA LEU A 53 9.66 -6.30 4.93
C LEU A 53 8.88 -7.51 4.42
N HIS A 54 8.61 -7.57 3.13
CA HIS A 54 7.93 -8.71 2.49
C HIS A 54 8.78 -9.99 2.58
N LYS A 55 10.12 -9.89 2.50
CA LYS A 55 11.01 -11.04 2.71
C LYS A 55 10.89 -11.60 4.13
N LEU A 56 10.76 -10.74 5.13
CA LEU A 56 10.63 -11.13 6.53
C LEU A 56 9.20 -11.61 6.87
N HIS A 57 8.19 -11.00 6.26
CA HIS A 57 6.78 -11.24 6.55
C HIS A 57 5.95 -11.36 5.26
N PRO A 58 6.11 -12.44 4.47
CA PRO A 58 5.47 -12.59 3.17
C PRO A 58 3.94 -12.71 3.23
N HIS A 59 3.37 -12.93 4.41
CA HIS A 59 1.93 -13.03 4.62
C HIS A 59 1.25 -11.66 4.85
N ARG A 60 2.02 -10.58 5.07
CA ARG A 60 1.45 -9.25 5.28
C ARG A 60 0.98 -8.67 3.95
N GLU A 61 -0.21 -8.09 3.94
CA GLU A 61 -0.79 -7.45 2.75
C GLU A 61 -0.24 -6.02 2.65
N LEU A 62 0.88 -5.88 1.93
CA LEU A 62 1.66 -4.64 1.87
C LEU A 62 1.48 -3.90 0.53
N TYR A 63 1.38 -2.58 0.59
CA TYR A 63 1.28 -1.71 -0.58
C TYR A 63 2.17 -0.47 -0.45
N ILE A 64 2.63 0.06 -1.59
CA ILE A 64 3.26 1.38 -1.67
C ILE A 64 2.32 2.31 -2.43
N PHE A 65 2.02 3.46 -1.84
CA PHE A 65 1.29 4.54 -2.49
C PHE A 65 2.04 5.85 -2.38
N HIS A 66 1.76 6.77 -3.31
CA HIS A 66 2.17 8.16 -3.16
C HIS A 66 0.99 8.98 -2.66
N THR A 67 1.17 9.82 -1.65
CA THR A 67 0.09 10.56 -0.99
C THR A 67 -0.51 11.69 -1.82
N SER A 68 0.01 11.95 -3.02
CA SER A 68 -0.66 12.80 -4.01
C SER A 68 -1.87 12.14 -4.68
N ARG A 69 -2.09 10.84 -4.48
CA ARG A 69 -3.25 10.14 -5.05
C ARG A 69 -4.52 10.49 -4.26
N LYS A 70 -5.59 10.76 -4.99
CA LYS A 70 -6.91 11.01 -4.41
C LYS A 70 -7.49 9.77 -3.72
N ASP A 71 -7.24 8.60 -4.29
CA ASP A 71 -7.69 7.30 -3.81
C ASP A 71 -6.62 6.22 -4.06
N VAL A 72 -6.79 5.08 -3.39
CA VAL A 72 -5.87 3.94 -3.45
C VAL A 72 -6.65 2.65 -3.64
N GLU A 73 -7.07 2.42 -4.88
CA GLU A 73 -7.58 1.13 -5.34
C GLU A 73 -6.46 0.32 -5.99
N VAL A 74 -6.45 -0.99 -5.77
CA VAL A 74 -5.46 -1.90 -6.35
C VAL A 74 -6.18 -2.88 -7.27
N VAL A 75 -5.72 -2.98 -8.51
CA VAL A 75 -6.23 -3.99 -9.45
C VAL A 75 -5.59 -5.34 -9.11
N GLU A 76 -6.41 -6.33 -8.80
CA GLU A 76 -5.97 -7.70 -8.57
C GLU A 76 -5.69 -8.39 -9.91
N GLU A 77 -4.42 -8.60 -10.23
CA GLU A 77 -4.02 -9.47 -11.33
C GLU A 77 -3.77 -10.89 -10.81
N PHE A 78 -4.71 -11.79 -11.08
CA PHE A 78 -4.51 -13.22 -10.88
C PHE A 78 -3.72 -13.76 -12.07
N PHE A 79 -2.39 -13.84 -11.94
CA PHE A 79 -1.59 -14.59 -12.91
C PHE A 79 -1.96 -16.07 -12.80
N LYS A 80 -2.61 -16.62 -13.83
CA LYS A 80 -2.66 -18.07 -14.03
C LYS A 80 -1.23 -18.51 -14.33
N VAL A 81 -0.58 -19.12 -13.35
CA VAL A 81 0.60 -19.94 -13.63
C VAL A 81 0.09 -21.07 -14.54
N LEU A 82 0.51 -21.03 -15.82
CA LEU A 82 0.29 -22.11 -16.79
C LEU A 82 1.20 -23.30 -16.45
#